data_AF-A0A564YGB2-F1
#
_entry.id   AF-A0A564YGB2-F1
#
_cell.length_a   1.000
_cell.length_b   1.000
_cell.length_c   1.000
_cell.angle_alpha   90.00
_cell.angle_beta   90.00
_cell.angle_gamma   90.00
#
_symmetry.space_group_name_H-M   'P 1'
#
loop_
_entity.id
_entity.type
_entity.pdbx_description
1 polymer ?
#
loop_
_entity_poly.entity_id
_entity_poly.type
_entity_poly.pdbx_seq_one_letter_code
_entity_poly.pdbx_strand_id
1 'polypeptide(L)'
;MSKKTSSSFKPFTLYDPSQPLSQVYKKRAAKELKEDPAQVSAHLESLKRWIKSMPHLKCTTDDDFLLAFLRQAKFNHMKAQARLDKFCTFRTHPTEGYPEWFKDTPRRREYWEKWLKLKFVFVKLPNIF
;
A
#
# COMPACT_ATOMS: atom_id res chain seq x y z
N MET A 1 36.43 -19.95 -13.54
CA MET A 1 36.36 -19.38 -12.18
C MET A 1 34.89 -19.16 -11.84
N SER A 2 34.28 -20.13 -11.13
CA SER A 2 32.87 -20.09 -10.74
C SER A 2 32.66 -19.48 -9.37
N LYS A 3 31.44 -18.95 -9.17
CA LYS A 3 30.73 -18.46 -7.97
C LYS A 3 30.46 -16.94 -8.10
N LYS A 4 29.23 -16.44 -8.01
CA LYS A 4 28.07 -16.91 -7.23
C LYS A 4 26.78 -16.64 -8.00
N THR A 5 25.89 -17.63 -7.98
CA THR A 5 24.48 -17.49 -8.28
C THR A 5 23.90 -16.33 -7.46
N SER A 6 23.34 -15.34 -8.13
CA SER A 6 22.43 -14.37 -7.52
C SER A 6 21.29 -15.19 -6.89
N SER A 7 21.38 -15.40 -5.58
CA SER A 7 20.31 -15.98 -4.78
C SER A 7 19.15 -15.00 -4.84
N SER A 8 18.26 -15.17 -5.82
CA SER A 8 17.01 -14.44 -5.97
C SER A 8 16.29 -14.45 -4.63
N PHE A 9 16.36 -13.35 -3.89
CA PHE A 9 15.55 -13.14 -2.70
C PHE A 9 14.09 -13.22 -3.14
N LYS A 10 13.44 -14.35 -2.90
CA LYS A 10 12.00 -14.47 -3.06
C LYS A 10 11.40 -13.79 -1.83
N PRO A 11 10.66 -12.68 -1.98
CA PRO A 11 10.05 -12.01 -0.84
C PRO A 11 9.13 -13.00 -0.12
N PHE A 12 9.08 -12.94 1.21
CA PHE A 12 8.12 -13.70 2.02
C PHE A 12 6.73 -13.04 1.93
N THR A 13 6.26 -12.79 0.71
CA THR A 13 4.93 -12.24 0.47
C THR A 13 4.14 -13.31 -0.24
N LEU A 14 2.94 -13.61 0.28
CA LEU A 14 1.97 -14.47 -0.39
C LEU A 14 1.37 -13.81 -1.65
N TYR A 15 1.73 -12.55 -1.90
CA TYR A 15 1.28 -11.76 -3.03
C TYR A 15 2.39 -11.66 -4.08
N ASP A 16 2.09 -12.16 -5.28
CA ASP A 16 2.88 -11.99 -6.49
C ASP A 16 2.19 -10.93 -7.38
N PRO A 17 2.75 -9.71 -7.51
CA PRO A 17 2.14 -8.64 -8.29
C PRO A 17 2.09 -8.94 -9.79
N SER A 18 2.86 -9.93 -10.28
CA SER A 18 2.83 -10.34 -11.69
C SER A 18 1.62 -11.21 -12.04
N GLN A 19 0.93 -11.78 -11.04
CA GLN A 19 -0.20 -12.67 -11.27
C GLN A 19 -1.52 -11.93 -11.28
N PRO A 20 -2.43 -12.25 -12.22
CA PRO A 20 -3.74 -11.64 -12.28
C PRO A 20 -4.58 -12.06 -11.07
N LEU A 21 -5.38 -11.11 -10.56
CA LEU A 21 -6.28 -11.37 -9.43
C LEU A 21 -7.28 -12.49 -9.77
N SER A 22 -7.42 -13.47 -8.87
CA SER A 22 -8.33 -14.60 -9.06
C SER A 22 -9.79 -14.12 -9.21
N GLN A 23 -10.60 -14.89 -9.92
CA GLN A 23 -12.01 -14.54 -10.16
C GLN A 23 -12.82 -14.42 -8.87
N VAL A 24 -12.46 -15.17 -7.83
CA VAL A 24 -13.11 -15.12 -6.52
C VAL A 24 -12.95 -13.72 -5.91
N TYR A 25 -11.72 -13.19 -5.93
CA TYR A 25 -11.44 -11.87 -5.37
C TYR A 25 -12.03 -10.74 -6.22
N LYS A 26 -12.05 -10.88 -7.55
CA LYS A 26 -12.72 -9.91 -8.45
C LYS A 26 -14.21 -9.80 -8.14
N LYS A 27 -14.91 -10.93 -8.01
CA LYS A 27 -16.34 -10.96 -7.65
C LYS A 27 -16.59 -10.34 -6.28
N ARG A 28 -15.71 -10.63 -5.31
CA ARG A 28 -15.79 -10.08 -3.96
C ARG A 28 -15.59 -8.57 -3.95
N ALA A 29 -14.59 -8.05 -4.67
CA ALA A 29 -14.32 -6.62 -4.78
C ALA A 29 -15.52 -5.88 -5.39
N ALA A 30 -16.12 -6.42 -6.45
CA ALA A 30 -17.34 -5.87 -7.04
C ALA A 30 -18.50 -5.84 -6.02
N LYS A 31 -18.71 -6.93 -5.26
CA LYS A 31 -19.81 -7.05 -4.29
C LYS A 31 -19.63 -6.16 -3.05
N GLU A 32 -18.46 -6.19 -2.43
CA GLU A 32 -18.21 -5.57 -1.12
C GLU A 32 -17.72 -4.13 -1.21
N LEU A 33 -16.94 -3.82 -2.25
CA LEU A 33 -16.28 -2.52 -2.44
C LEU A 33 -16.94 -1.67 -3.53
N LYS A 34 -17.85 -2.26 -4.32
CA LYS A 34 -18.43 -1.63 -5.53
C LYS A 34 -17.36 -1.27 -6.57
N GLU A 35 -16.31 -2.10 -6.65
CA GLU A 35 -15.24 -1.94 -7.63
C GLU A 35 -15.74 -2.32 -9.02
N ASP A 36 -15.76 -1.34 -9.95
CA ASP A 36 -15.97 -1.57 -11.37
C ASP A 36 -14.63 -1.42 -12.11
N PRO A 37 -14.06 -2.52 -12.65
CA PRO A 37 -12.79 -2.49 -13.38
C PRO A 37 -12.75 -1.48 -14.53
N ALA A 38 -13.89 -1.18 -15.17
CA ALA A 38 -13.95 -0.21 -16.26
C ALA A 38 -13.77 1.24 -15.78
N GLN A 39 -14.14 1.52 -14.52
CA GLN A 39 -14.10 2.86 -13.93
C GLN A 39 -12.84 3.09 -13.09
N VAL A 40 -12.07 2.05 -12.74
CA VAL A 40 -10.88 2.16 -11.88
C VAL A 40 -9.90 3.21 -12.41
N SER A 41 -9.62 3.21 -13.71
CA SER A 41 -8.72 4.19 -14.34
C SER A 41 -9.22 5.63 -14.15
N ALA A 42 -10.52 5.87 -14.34
CA ALA A 42 -11.12 7.19 -14.14
C ALA A 42 -11.05 7.63 -12.66
N HIS A 43 -11.27 6.71 -11.72
CA HIS A 43 -11.13 6.99 -10.29
C HIS A 43 -9.70 7.38 -9.91
N LEU A 44 -8.70 6.66 -10.45
CA LEU A 44 -7.28 6.95 -10.22
C LEU A 44 -6.90 8.32 -10.78
N GLU A 45 -7.29 8.64 -12.01
CA GLU A 45 -6.98 9.93 -12.62
C GLU A 45 -7.64 11.10 -11.87
N SER A 46 -8.88 10.92 -11.40
CA SER A 46 -9.54 11.91 -10.54
C SER A 46 -8.75 12.15 -9.24
N LEU A 47 -8.29 11.08 -8.57
CA LEU A 47 -7.54 11.19 -7.33
C LEU A 47 -6.15 11.82 -7.55
N LYS A 48 -5.46 11.46 -8.63
CA LYS A 48 -4.19 12.09 -9.04
C LYS A 48 -4.35 13.57 -9.34
N ARG A 49 -5.43 13.96 -10.04
CA ARG A 49 -5.75 15.37 -10.31
C ARG A 49 -5.98 16.14 -9.02
N TRP A 50 -6.70 15.56 -8.07
CA TRP A 50 -6.92 16.15 -6.75
C TRP A 50 -5.60 16.33 -5.98
N ILE A 51 -4.74 15.31 -5.94
CA ILE A 51 -3.41 15.40 -5.29
C ILE A 51 -2.59 16.55 -5.91
N LYS A 52 -2.57 16.67 -7.24
CA LYS A 52 -1.88 17.77 -7.94
C LYS A 52 -2.43 19.14 -7.58
N SER A 53 -3.71 19.24 -7.23
CA SER A 53 -4.32 20.51 -6.79
C SER A 53 -3.95 20.91 -5.36
N MET A 54 -3.39 20.00 -4.56
CA MET A 54 -3.02 20.23 -3.16
C MET A 54 -1.49 20.21 -2.97
N PRO A 55 -0.79 21.35 -3.12
CA PRO A 55 0.67 21.40 -3.11
C PRO A 55 1.30 21.05 -1.75
N HIS A 56 0.54 21.10 -0.66
CA HIS A 56 1.01 20.69 0.67
C HIS A 56 0.98 19.17 0.87
N LEU A 57 0.26 18.43 0.02
CA LEU A 57 0.14 16.98 0.11
C LEU A 57 1.37 16.31 -0.52
N LYS A 58 2.27 15.80 0.31
CA LYS A 58 3.46 15.07 -0.13
C LYS A 58 3.19 13.56 -0.09
N CYS A 59 2.67 13.02 -1.18
CA CYS A 59 2.42 11.57 -1.31
C CYS A 59 2.92 11.01 -2.63
N THR A 60 3.18 9.70 -2.64
CA THR A 60 3.41 8.95 -3.87
C THR A 60 2.10 8.88 -4.68
N THR A 61 2.21 8.88 -6.01
CA THR A 61 1.05 8.84 -6.92
C THR A 61 0.94 7.52 -7.69
N ASP A 62 1.58 6.46 -7.18
CA ASP A 62 1.54 5.12 -7.75
C ASP A 62 0.10 4.58 -7.74
N ASP A 63 -0.28 3.91 -8.83
CA ASP A 63 -1.65 3.42 -9.02
C ASP A 63 -2.04 2.41 -7.94
N ASP A 64 -1.16 1.46 -7.61
CA ASP A 64 -1.43 0.46 -6.56
C ASP A 64 -1.63 1.09 -5.18
N PHE A 65 -0.84 2.13 -4.89
CA PHE A 65 -0.95 2.87 -3.64
C PHE A 65 -2.29 3.61 -3.55
N LEU A 66 -2.66 4.36 -4.60
CA LEU A 66 -3.92 5.10 -4.66
C LEU A 66 -5.14 4.16 -4.68
N LEU A 67 -5.03 3.03 -5.37
CA LEU A 67 -6.07 2.01 -5.44
C LEU A 67 -6.38 1.41 -4.06
N ALA A 68 -5.38 1.26 -3.19
CA ALA A 68 -5.61 0.81 -1.82
C ALA A 68 -6.53 1.75 -1.02
N PHE A 69 -6.36 3.08 -1.16
CA PHE A 69 -7.24 4.06 -0.52
C PHE A 69 -8.65 4.04 -1.11
N LEU A 70 -8.77 3.92 -2.44
CA LEU A 70 -10.05 3.80 -3.12
C LEU A 70 -10.82 2.56 -2.66
N ARG A 71 -10.15 1.40 -2.58
CA ARG A 71 -10.73 0.15 -2.08
C ARG A 71 -11.18 0.28 -0.63
N GLN A 72 -10.36 0.84 0.25
CA GLN A 72 -10.72 1.08 1.65
C GLN A 72 -11.96 1.98 1.78
N ALA A 73 -12.08 2.97 0.89
CA ALA A 73 -13.19 3.91 0.87
C ALA A 73 -14.43 3.40 0.10
N LYS A 74 -14.40 2.17 -0.44
CA LYS A 74 -15.45 1.64 -1.33
C LYS A 74 -15.77 2.59 -2.49
N PHE A 75 -14.71 3.13 -3.10
CA PHE A 75 -14.74 4.09 -4.21
C PHE A 75 -15.46 5.41 -3.91
N ASN A 76 -15.69 5.74 -2.64
CA ASN A 76 -16.13 7.07 -2.23
C ASN A 76 -14.94 8.06 -2.23
N HIS A 77 -14.92 8.98 -3.19
CA HIS A 77 -13.83 9.95 -3.38
C HIS A 77 -13.58 10.81 -2.15
N MET A 78 -14.61 11.39 -1.54
CA MET A 78 -14.44 12.26 -0.37
C MET A 78 -13.79 11.51 0.80
N LYS A 79 -14.20 10.26 1.04
CA LYS A 79 -13.60 9.41 2.09
C LYS A 79 -12.17 9.02 1.75
N ALA A 80 -11.88 8.71 0.48
CA ALA A 80 -10.52 8.37 0.03
C ALA A 80 -9.58 9.57 0.19
N GLN A 81 -10.00 10.75 -0.25
CA GLN A 81 -9.28 12.02 -0.14
C GLN A 81 -8.98 12.36 1.31
N ALA A 82 -9.99 12.37 2.18
CA ALA A 82 -9.81 12.66 3.61
C ALA A 82 -8.88 11.66 4.31
N ARG A 83 -8.86 10.40 3.86
CA ARG A 83 -7.96 9.39 4.42
C ARG A 83 -6.54 9.52 3.90
N LEU A 84 -6.37 9.88 2.63
CA LEU A 84 -5.06 10.15 2.04
C LEU A 84 -4.43 11.40 2.66
N ASP A 85 -5.21 12.44 2.88
CA ASP A 85 -4.80 13.66 3.59
C ASP A 85 -4.24 13.33 4.99
N LYS A 86 -5.03 12.63 5.81
CA LYS A 86 -4.61 12.16 7.14
C LYS A 86 -3.35 11.29 7.09
N PHE A 87 -3.24 10.41 6.09
CA PHE A 87 -2.05 9.58 5.91
C PHE A 87 -0.80 10.43 5.67
N CYS A 88 -0.92 11.48 4.85
CA CYS A 88 0.20 12.39 4.58
C CYS A 88 0.55 13.20 5.84
N THR A 89 -0.46 13.78 6.51
CA THR A 89 -0.27 14.50 7.77
C THR A 89 0.45 13.66 8.80
N PHE A 90 0.05 12.40 9.00
CA PHE A 90 0.70 11.51 9.95
C PHE A 90 2.19 11.25 9.63
N ARG A 91 2.57 11.24 8.35
CA ARG A 91 3.93 10.98 7.90
C ARG A 91 4.82 12.21 7.87
N THR A 92 4.26 13.41 7.67
CA THR A 92 5.05 14.62 7.39
C THR A 92 4.88 15.71 8.43
N HIS A 93 3.77 15.76 9.17
CA HIS A 93 3.51 16.84 10.11
C HIS A 93 4.32 16.65 11.40
N PRO A 94 5.08 17.66 11.87
CA PRO A 94 5.95 17.52 13.04
C PRO A 94 5.20 17.44 14.37
N THR A 95 3.99 18.01 14.43
CA THR A 95 3.23 18.12 15.70
C THR A 95 2.12 17.08 15.81
N GLU A 96 1.40 16.84 14.72
CA GLU A 96 0.25 15.90 14.68
C GLU A 96 0.64 14.51 14.17
N GLY A 97 1.78 14.43 13.48
CA GLY A 97 2.33 13.19 12.94
C GLY A 97 3.55 12.72 13.71
N TYR A 98 4.23 11.72 13.14
CA TYR A 98 5.48 11.21 13.69
C TYR A 98 6.48 10.92 12.56
N PRO A 99 7.07 11.97 11.94
CA PRO A 99 7.94 11.81 10.77
C PRO A 99 9.20 10.97 11.04
N GLU A 100 9.67 10.93 12.30
CA GLU A 100 10.82 10.10 12.71
C GLU A 100 10.57 8.59 12.50
N TRP A 101 9.31 8.14 12.59
CA TRP A 101 8.93 6.76 12.29
C TRP A 101 9.04 6.42 10.81
N PHE A 102 9.27 7.38 9.92
CA PHE A 102 9.34 7.13 8.48
C PHE A 102 10.73 7.40 7.89
N LYS A 103 11.71 7.80 8.72
CA LYS A 103 13.11 7.90 8.32
C LYS A 103 13.73 6.51 8.18
N ASP A 104 14.30 6.21 7.01
CA ASP A 104 15.05 4.98 6.79
C ASP A 104 16.42 5.11 7.47
N THR A 105 16.64 4.34 8.54
CA THR A 105 17.92 4.28 9.23
C THR A 105 18.53 2.89 9.02
N PRO A 106 19.85 2.77 8.76
CA PRO A 106 20.48 1.46 8.52
C PRO A 106 20.19 0.44 9.64
N ARG A 107 20.23 0.91 10.89
CA ARG A 107 19.92 0.12 12.09
C ARG A 107 18.47 -0.42 12.10
N ARG A 108 17.50 0.30 11.53
CA ARG A 108 16.11 -0.17 11.43
C ARG A 108 15.99 -1.36 10.49
N ARG A 109 16.71 -1.34 9.37
CA ARG A 109 16.72 -2.44 8.39
C ARG A 109 17.32 -3.71 8.99
N GLU A 110 18.41 -3.58 9.75
CA GLU A 110 19.02 -4.70 10.48
C GLU A 110 18.07 -5.33 11.50
N TYR A 111 17.36 -4.51 12.29
CA TYR A 111 16.33 -5.03 13.20
C TYR A 111 15.21 -5.71 12.44
N TRP A 112 14.74 -5.12 11.34
CA TRP A 112 13.68 -5.70 10.52
C TRP A 112 14.04 -7.09 9.99
N GLU A 113 15.23 -7.25 9.41
CA GLU A 113 15.74 -8.54 8.95
C GLU A 113 15.87 -9.55 10.09
N LYS A 114 16.37 -9.12 11.25
CA LYS A 114 16.44 -9.95 12.45
C LYS A 114 15.05 -10.41 12.88
N TRP A 115 14.07 -9.51 12.91
CA TRP A 115 12.70 -9.82 13.35
C TRP A 115 11.97 -10.75 12.37
N LEU A 116 12.19 -10.56 11.06
CA LEU A 116 11.70 -11.46 10.02
C LEU A 116 12.31 -12.86 10.18
N LYS A 117 13.62 -12.96 10.40
CA LYS A 117 14.32 -14.24 10.63
C LYS A 117 13.80 -14.95 11.89
N LEU A 118 13.51 -14.19 12.94
CA LEU A 118 12.94 -14.70 14.18
C LEU A 118 11.43 -14.94 14.11
N LYS A 119 10.78 -14.69 12.96
CA LYS A 119 9.33 -14.86 12.73
C LYS A 119 8.41 -14.05 13.67
N PHE A 120 8.92 -13.02 14.35
CA PHE A 120 8.10 -12.17 15.24
C PHE A 120 7.02 -11.36 14.49
N VAL A 121 7.19 -11.14 13.18
CA VAL A 121 6.27 -10.35 12.36
C VAL A 121 5.16 -11.22 11.73
N PHE A 122 5.20 -12.54 11.89
CA PHE A 122 4.09 -13.40 11.46
C PHE A 122 2.97 -13.36 12.49
N VAL A 123 2.12 -12.34 12.39
CA VAL A 123 0.73 -12.48 12.82
C VAL A 123 0.15 -13.60 11.96
N LYS A 124 -0.05 -14.78 12.56
CA LYS A 124 -1.04 -15.73 12.05
C LYS A 124 -2.36 -14.96 12.06
N LEU A 125 -2.73 -14.34 10.95
CA LEU A 125 -4.09 -13.87 10.79
C LEU A 125 -4.93 -15.14 10.87
N PRO A 126 -5.81 -15.30 11.87
CA PRO A 126 -6.80 -16.36 11.81
C PRO A 126 -7.53 -16.18 10.48
N ASN A 127 -7.83 -17.29 9.80
CA ASN A 127 -8.57 -17.32 8.54
C ASN A 127 -9.83 -16.45 8.66
N ILE A 128 -9.71 -15.19 8.30
CA ILE A 128 -10.81 -14.31 7.97
C ILE A 128 -10.66 -14.12 6.47
N PHE A 129 -10.97 -15.18 5.73
CA PHE A 129 -11.58 -15.24 4.41
C PHE A 129 -11.93 -16.69 4.09
#